data_AF-A0A9P6JK98-F1
#
_entry.id   AF-A0A9P6JK98-F1
#
_cell.length_a   1.000
_cell.length_b   1.000
_cell.length_c   1.000
_cell.angle_alpha   90.00
_cell.angle_beta   90.00
_cell.angle_gamma   90.00
#
_symmetry.space_group_name_H-M   'P 1'
#
loop_
_entity.id
_entity.type
_entity.pdbx_description
1 polymer ?
#
loop_
_entity_poly.entity_id
_entity_poly.type
_entity_poly.pdbx_seq_one_letter_code
_entity_poly.pdbx_strand_id
1 'polypeptide(L)'
;MISSSAEPAKLTKSAIKRAQRLARIERKRRERVEARAKAKNGDPLTPISPAHQNEVAPEVKPEEVQRPEEPVQPVVAAASVPPVEVVAAPSAPEIKANGITTKPTSQDPLPPSQPPKPVELLEQLVDVPAVPSIPELKEKLLPESVKAATAALVNPSSPQDAERVKKRQNALTRTLWSLIMIGGFIGLLLLGHAYMIILVILCQTLVYREVTALFSLKKAKPETRDVEIHKKDPWSKTLNWYFFAVTNYFLYGESIIYYFKHVVFADANLLPFATNHRIISFTLYTIGFMGFVMSLKKGYLKQQFGLFCWVHMSLLLIVVSSHFIVNNILEGLIWFWVPASLVICNDCFAYIWGITVGRTPLIKLSPKKTVEGFVGAFVSTVIFAVIWGTYFMRFDYMTCTVQDLGVNAFSGMTCKPNPVFVWRVVDLWPPVSACLSTLFGQSVKTISYAPYQIHLLTLACFASLVAPFGGFFASGFKRAFDIKDFGDSIPGHGGMTDRMDCQFLMGVFTYVYYSSLIRVNNVTVGGILQTIVSGLTIEEQLELIDDLRRYLESQGISIS
;
A
#
# COMPACT_ATOMS: atom_id res chain seq x y z
N MET A 1 52.45 33.31 48.22
CA MET A 1 52.42 33.06 46.76
C MET A 1 51.46 31.92 46.51
N ILE A 2 50.53 32.05 45.53
CA ILE A 2 49.49 31.04 45.28
C ILE A 2 49.86 30.26 44.01
N SER A 3 49.93 28.94 44.10
CA SER A 3 50.02 28.04 42.95
C SER A 3 48.61 27.68 42.48
N SER A 4 48.37 27.67 41.17
CA SER A 4 47.07 27.35 40.56
C SER A 4 47.22 26.16 39.62
N SER A 5 46.61 25.04 39.99
CA SER A 5 46.60 23.81 39.19
C SER A 5 45.48 23.85 38.13
N ALA A 6 45.84 23.70 36.85
CA ALA A 6 44.85 23.64 35.77
C ALA A 6 44.17 22.26 35.69
N GLU A 7 42.83 22.22 35.77
CA GLU A 7 42.04 21.02 35.44
C GLU A 7 42.12 20.69 33.92
N PRO A 8 42.16 19.41 33.52
CA PRO A 8 42.06 19.02 32.11
C PRO A 8 40.64 19.20 31.57
N ALA A 9 40.51 19.80 30.38
CA ALA A 9 39.22 20.14 29.78
C ALA A 9 38.36 18.90 29.47
N LYS A 10 37.11 18.90 29.98
CA LYS A 10 36.15 17.78 29.87
C LYS A 10 35.60 17.67 28.44
N LEU A 11 36.11 16.68 27.68
CA LEU A 11 35.73 16.41 26.29
C LEU A 11 34.22 16.13 26.13
N THR A 12 33.62 16.72 25.09
CA THR A 12 32.19 16.54 24.78
C THR A 12 31.86 15.12 24.29
N LYS A 13 30.65 14.63 24.60
CA LYS A 13 30.19 13.28 24.24
C LYS A 13 30.23 13.00 22.72
N SER A 14 30.14 14.04 21.89
CA SER A 14 30.30 13.98 20.43
C SER A 14 31.76 13.72 20.01
N ALA A 15 32.73 14.38 20.64
CA ALA A 15 34.17 14.18 20.39
C ALA A 15 34.60 12.75 20.75
N ILE A 16 34.19 12.25 21.94
CA ILE A 16 34.46 10.88 22.39
C ILE A 16 33.93 9.86 21.36
N LYS A 17 32.68 10.04 20.90
CA LYS A 17 32.07 9.16 19.89
C LYS A 17 32.76 9.23 18.52
N ARG A 18 33.33 10.38 18.14
CA ARG A 18 34.14 10.54 16.92
C ARG A 18 35.49 9.81 17.05
N ALA A 19 36.17 9.94 18.19
CA ALA A 19 37.42 9.24 18.47
C ALA A 19 37.25 7.71 18.47
N GLN A 20 36.23 7.19 19.15
CA GLN A 20 35.89 5.76 19.14
C GLN A 20 35.59 5.22 17.73
N ARG A 21 34.93 6.02 16.87
CA ARG A 21 34.68 5.64 15.47
C ARG A 21 35.97 5.57 14.65
N LEU A 22 36.89 6.53 14.83
CA LEU A 22 38.19 6.54 14.15
C LEU A 22 39.06 5.35 14.58
N ALA A 23 39.21 5.12 15.88
CA ALA A 23 39.95 3.97 16.42
C ALA A 23 39.42 2.62 15.88
N ARG A 24 38.09 2.46 15.74
CA ARG A 24 37.48 1.25 15.17
C ARG A 24 37.74 1.08 13.67
N ILE A 25 37.86 2.18 12.91
CA ILE A 25 38.25 2.14 11.49
C ILE A 25 39.72 1.77 11.37
N GLU A 26 40.57 2.35 12.22
CA GLU A 26 42.01 2.12 12.20
C GLU A 26 42.40 0.69 12.62
N ARG A 27 41.72 0.13 13.64
CA ARG A 27 41.88 -1.29 14.01
C ARG A 27 41.56 -2.21 12.84
N LYS A 28 40.43 -1.98 12.15
CA LYS A 28 40.06 -2.71 10.91
C LYS A 28 41.04 -2.51 9.76
N ARG A 29 41.78 -1.40 9.72
CA ARG A 29 42.85 -1.17 8.74
C ARG A 29 44.08 -2.03 9.07
N ARG A 30 44.48 -2.12 10.34
CA ARG A 30 45.58 -2.99 10.81
C ARG A 30 45.27 -4.47 10.60
N GLU A 31 44.09 -4.93 11.04
CA GLU A 31 43.59 -6.31 10.82
C GLU A 31 43.67 -6.73 9.33
N ARG A 32 43.34 -5.82 8.39
CA ARG A 32 43.42 -6.06 6.94
C ARG A 32 44.84 -6.04 6.36
N VAL A 33 45.78 -5.34 7.01
CA VAL A 33 47.19 -5.33 6.60
C VAL A 33 47.89 -6.60 7.10
N GLU A 34 47.65 -7.00 8.34
CA GLU A 34 48.16 -8.26 8.93
C GLU A 34 47.65 -9.48 8.15
N ALA A 35 46.37 -9.53 7.79
CA ALA A 35 45.82 -10.59 6.95
C ALA A 35 46.49 -10.65 5.56
N ARG A 36 46.84 -9.50 4.97
CA ARG A 36 47.58 -9.43 3.69
C ARG A 36 49.06 -9.78 3.82
N ALA A 37 49.68 -9.57 4.98
CA ALA A 37 51.04 -10.00 5.25
C ALA A 37 51.10 -11.53 5.42
N LYS A 38 50.20 -12.11 6.21
CA LYS A 38 50.07 -13.57 6.36
C LYS A 38 49.71 -14.28 5.05
N ALA A 39 48.98 -13.63 4.15
CA ALA A 39 48.70 -14.15 2.81
C ALA A 39 49.86 -13.99 1.80
N LYS A 40 50.98 -13.35 2.17
CA LYS A 40 52.19 -13.23 1.33
C LYS A 40 53.34 -14.14 1.78
N ASN A 41 53.44 -14.45 3.06
CA ASN A 41 54.43 -15.39 3.60
C ASN A 41 53.74 -16.74 3.80
N GLY A 42 53.71 -17.57 2.75
CA GLY A 42 53.29 -18.96 2.83
C GLY A 42 54.50 -19.89 2.84
N ASP A 43 54.56 -20.79 3.81
CA ASP A 43 55.56 -21.87 3.93
C ASP A 43 54.89 -23.27 3.81
N PRO A 44 55.64 -24.34 3.49
CA PRO A 44 55.05 -25.61 3.00
C PRO A 44 54.58 -26.61 4.08
N LEU A 45 53.96 -27.70 3.59
CA LEU A 45 53.23 -28.72 4.36
C LEU A 45 54.09 -29.73 5.14
N THR A 46 53.46 -30.28 6.19
CA THR A 46 53.47 -31.68 6.77
C THR A 46 54.17 -31.89 8.14
N PRO A 47 53.82 -32.94 8.95
CA PRO A 47 52.54 -33.69 9.10
C PRO A 47 52.07 -34.00 10.58
N ILE A 48 50.75 -34.22 10.75
CA ILE A 48 50.03 -35.24 11.58
C ILE A 48 50.49 -35.60 13.04
N SER A 49 49.71 -35.12 14.05
CA SER A 49 49.14 -35.85 15.25
C SER A 49 50.06 -36.53 16.31
N PRO A 50 49.56 -37.12 17.45
CA PRO A 50 48.18 -37.23 17.99
C PRO A 50 47.94 -36.99 19.51
N ALA A 51 46.69 -36.68 19.88
CA ALA A 51 45.94 -37.06 21.13
C ALA A 51 44.49 -36.50 21.02
N HIS A 52 43.40 -37.29 21.03
CA HIS A 52 42.65 -37.81 22.20
C HIS A 52 42.11 -36.71 23.16
N GLN A 53 40.81 -36.67 23.54
CA GLN A 53 39.71 -37.65 23.45
C GLN A 53 38.31 -36.98 23.46
N ASN A 54 37.29 -37.66 22.89
CA ASN A 54 35.83 -37.62 23.20
C ASN A 54 35.07 -36.27 23.02
N GLU A 55 33.77 -36.16 22.71
CA GLU A 55 32.60 -37.01 22.36
C GLU A 55 31.46 -36.01 21.92
N VAL A 56 30.26 -36.27 21.35
CA VAL A 56 29.48 -37.36 20.67
C VAL A 56 28.26 -36.63 20.05
N ALA A 57 27.57 -36.98 18.94
CA ALA A 57 27.81 -37.88 17.80
C ALA A 57 26.97 -37.39 16.57
N PRO A 58 26.17 -38.20 15.84
CA PRO A 58 26.61 -38.88 14.62
C PRO A 58 26.07 -38.28 13.31
N GLU A 59 26.76 -38.61 12.21
CA GLU A 59 26.35 -38.34 10.83
C GLU A 59 26.01 -39.66 10.13
N VAL A 60 24.92 -39.70 9.35
CA VAL A 60 24.45 -40.90 8.63
C VAL A 60 24.81 -40.79 7.15
N LYS A 61 25.49 -41.80 6.61
CA LYS A 61 25.84 -41.89 5.19
C LYS A 61 24.63 -42.25 4.32
N PRO A 62 24.63 -41.87 3.02
CA PRO A 62 23.65 -42.38 2.08
C PRO A 62 23.87 -43.88 1.81
N GLU A 63 22.77 -44.61 1.62
CA GLU A 63 22.75 -46.03 1.27
C GLU A 63 22.10 -46.21 -0.11
N GLU A 64 22.62 -47.18 -0.88
CA GLU A 64 22.24 -47.42 -2.28
C GLU A 64 21.24 -48.57 -2.36
N VAL A 65 19.98 -48.29 -2.75
CA VAL A 65 18.89 -49.28 -2.79
C VAL A 65 18.17 -49.25 -4.14
N GLN A 66 17.74 -50.42 -4.59
CA GLN A 66 17.35 -50.73 -5.97
C GLN A 66 15.90 -50.36 -6.30
N ARG A 67 15.61 -50.34 -7.62
CA ARG A 67 14.29 -50.17 -8.22
C ARG A 67 13.48 -51.48 -8.21
N PRO A 68 12.17 -51.46 -7.88
CA PRO A 68 11.22 -52.52 -8.25
C PRO A 68 10.46 -52.23 -9.55
N GLU A 69 10.12 -53.28 -10.28
CA GLU A 69 9.15 -53.37 -11.39
C GLU A 69 8.29 -54.64 -11.15
N GLU A 70 7.14 -54.90 -11.78
CA GLU A 70 6.50 -54.31 -12.99
C GLU A 70 5.05 -53.83 -12.63
N PRO A 71 3.92 -53.96 -13.39
CA PRO A 71 3.65 -54.55 -14.70
C PRO A 71 3.03 -53.62 -15.78
N VAL A 72 3.18 -54.03 -17.04
CA VAL A 72 2.59 -53.46 -18.26
C VAL A 72 1.63 -54.47 -18.92
N GLN A 73 0.49 -54.00 -19.49
CA GLN A 73 -0.17 -54.47 -20.74
C GLN A 73 -1.65 -54.05 -20.86
N PRO A 74 -2.30 -54.08 -22.05
CA PRO A 74 -1.78 -54.11 -23.42
C PRO A 74 -2.37 -52.98 -24.34
N VAL A 75 -2.22 -53.10 -25.67
CA VAL A 75 -2.43 -52.01 -26.68
C VAL A 75 -3.39 -52.41 -27.81
N VAL A 76 -4.17 -51.45 -28.31
CA VAL A 76 -4.80 -51.38 -29.67
C VAL A 76 -4.83 -49.88 -30.07
N ALA A 77 -4.05 -49.34 -31.03
CA ALA A 77 -4.19 -49.34 -32.50
C ALA A 77 -5.57 -48.80 -33.00
N ALA A 78 -5.74 -47.90 -33.99
CA ALA A 78 -4.88 -47.02 -34.81
C ALA A 78 -5.77 -45.81 -35.31
N ALA A 79 -5.55 -44.96 -36.33
CA ALA A 79 -4.58 -44.84 -37.44
C ALA A 79 -4.56 -43.40 -38.07
N SER A 80 -3.56 -43.14 -38.94
CA SER A 80 -3.53 -42.24 -40.13
C SER A 80 -4.10 -40.80 -40.15
N VAL A 81 -3.21 -39.86 -40.52
CA VAL A 81 -3.41 -38.52 -41.14
C VAL A 81 -3.38 -38.67 -42.69
N PRO A 82 -4.21 -37.99 -43.55
CA PRO A 82 -3.91 -36.64 -44.14
C PRO A 82 -5.16 -35.85 -44.62
N PRO A 83 -5.10 -34.83 -45.53
CA PRO A 83 -4.42 -33.53 -45.42
C PRO A 83 -5.34 -32.29 -45.75
N VAL A 84 -4.71 -31.13 -45.92
CA VAL A 84 -5.23 -29.78 -46.27
C VAL A 84 -5.85 -29.67 -47.67
N GLU A 85 -6.86 -28.79 -47.85
CA GLU A 85 -7.09 -28.07 -49.12
C GLU A 85 -7.59 -26.61 -48.88
N VAL A 86 -7.65 -25.80 -49.93
CA VAL A 86 -7.89 -24.34 -49.95
C VAL A 86 -8.99 -23.98 -50.97
N VAL A 87 -9.85 -22.99 -50.70
CA VAL A 87 -10.54 -22.20 -51.76
C VAL A 87 -11.04 -20.84 -51.24
N ALA A 88 -11.36 -19.92 -52.15
CA ALA A 88 -11.60 -18.50 -51.88
C ALA A 88 -13.10 -18.08 -51.79
N ALA A 89 -13.34 -16.77 -51.62
CA ALA A 89 -14.67 -16.14 -51.51
C ALA A 89 -15.45 -16.08 -52.83
N PRO A 90 -16.77 -15.76 -52.75
CA PRO A 90 -17.39 -14.85 -53.70
C PRO A 90 -18.11 -13.64 -53.04
N SER A 91 -18.71 -12.80 -53.88
CA SER A 91 -19.18 -11.43 -53.59
C SER A 91 -20.68 -11.31 -53.24
N ALA A 92 -21.11 -10.06 -52.98
CA ALA A 92 -22.48 -9.65 -52.62
C ALA A 92 -23.53 -9.86 -53.73
N PRO A 93 -24.82 -9.67 -53.38
CA PRO A 93 -25.74 -8.90 -54.22
C PRO A 93 -26.46 -7.76 -53.47
N GLU A 94 -27.02 -6.82 -54.24
CA GLU A 94 -27.90 -5.72 -53.78
C GLU A 94 -29.36 -6.18 -53.54
N ILE A 95 -30.19 -5.34 -52.90
CA ILE A 95 -31.60 -5.11 -53.34
C ILE A 95 -32.26 -3.85 -52.73
N LYS A 96 -32.63 -2.92 -53.63
CA LYS A 96 -33.80 -2.01 -53.69
C LYS A 96 -34.40 -1.37 -52.41
N ALA A 97 -34.08 -0.08 -52.27
CA ALA A 97 -35.00 1.08 -52.22
C ALA A 97 -36.51 0.91 -51.88
N ASN A 98 -36.98 1.81 -51.00
CA ASN A 98 -38.14 2.67 -51.24
C ASN A 98 -38.04 3.96 -50.38
N GLY A 99 -38.72 5.04 -50.74
CA GLY A 99 -38.69 6.31 -50.00
C GLY A 99 -39.89 7.22 -50.30
N ILE A 100 -40.02 8.32 -49.56
CA ILE A 100 -41.05 9.36 -49.72
C ILE A 100 -40.44 10.75 -49.46
N THR A 101 -40.98 11.77 -50.13
CA THR A 101 -40.56 13.19 -50.12
C THR A 101 -41.11 13.96 -48.90
N THR A 102 -40.56 15.12 -48.50
CA THR A 102 -40.76 16.45 -49.11
C THR A 102 -39.54 17.42 -49.01
N LYS A 103 -39.68 18.60 -49.63
CA LYS A 103 -38.72 19.72 -49.85
C LYS A 103 -39.55 21.04 -49.87
N PRO A 104 -38.98 22.25 -50.04
CA PRO A 104 -37.66 22.78 -49.66
C PRO A 104 -37.74 24.19 -48.99
N THR A 105 -36.61 24.80 -48.65
CA THR A 105 -36.31 26.24 -48.92
C THR A 105 -34.78 26.40 -49.12
N SER A 106 -34.37 27.37 -49.93
CA SER A 106 -32.98 27.67 -50.37
C SER A 106 -32.26 28.64 -49.39
N GLN A 107 -30.97 29.02 -49.50
CA GLN A 107 -30.07 29.17 -50.66
C GLN A 107 -28.58 28.84 -50.35
N ASP A 108 -27.82 28.50 -51.40
CA ASP A 108 -26.37 28.22 -51.47
C ASP A 108 -25.55 29.54 -51.74
N PRO A 109 -24.28 29.60 -52.24
CA PRO A 109 -23.26 28.54 -52.49
C PRO A 109 -21.74 28.88 -52.22
N LEU A 110 -20.96 27.86 -51.76
CA LEU A 110 -19.56 27.50 -52.18
C LEU A 110 -18.38 28.53 -52.04
N PRO A 111 -17.10 28.19 -52.37
CA PRO A 111 -16.25 27.04 -51.97
C PRO A 111 -14.81 27.50 -51.50
N PRO A 112 -13.78 26.62 -51.34
CA PRO A 112 -12.49 26.99 -50.69
C PRO A 112 -11.27 27.15 -51.63
N SER A 113 -10.15 27.66 -51.11
CA SER A 113 -8.79 27.49 -51.67
C SER A 113 -7.67 27.67 -50.63
N GLN A 114 -6.49 27.08 -50.89
CA GLN A 114 -5.22 27.34 -50.19
C GLN A 114 -4.21 28.01 -51.16
N PRO A 115 -2.91 28.12 -50.81
CA PRO A 115 -2.22 29.34 -50.39
C PRO A 115 -1.47 30.05 -51.54
N PRO A 116 -0.88 31.25 -51.29
CA PRO A 116 0.60 31.30 -51.29
C PRO A 116 1.25 32.39 -50.38
N LYS A 117 2.59 32.42 -50.42
CA LYS A 117 3.52 33.54 -50.11
C LYS A 117 4.36 33.80 -51.40
N PRO A 118 5.25 34.82 -51.55
CA PRO A 118 5.76 35.82 -50.58
C PRO A 118 5.85 37.29 -51.13
N VAL A 119 6.67 38.12 -50.46
CA VAL A 119 7.40 39.34 -50.93
C VAL A 119 6.85 40.74 -50.54
N GLU A 120 7.62 41.36 -49.63
CA GLU A 120 8.02 42.78 -49.46
C GLU A 120 7.08 43.95 -49.84
N LEU A 121 6.84 44.85 -48.85
CA LEU A 121 7.34 46.23 -48.95
C LEU A 121 7.55 46.90 -47.56
N LEU A 122 8.66 47.64 -47.49
CA LEU A 122 9.33 48.33 -46.37
C LEU A 122 8.49 49.01 -45.27
N GLU A 123 8.94 48.74 -44.03
CA GLU A 123 9.38 49.69 -42.98
C GLU A 123 8.61 51.00 -42.73
N GLN A 124 8.22 51.22 -41.46
CA GLN A 124 8.92 52.18 -40.59
C GLN A 124 8.55 52.06 -39.10
N LEU A 125 9.53 52.37 -38.23
CA LEU A 125 9.47 52.59 -36.77
C LEU A 125 9.33 51.38 -35.81
N VAL A 126 10.01 51.53 -34.66
CA VAL A 126 10.02 50.69 -33.44
C VAL A 126 10.79 49.36 -33.50
N ASP A 127 12.12 49.45 -33.37
CA ASP A 127 12.97 48.34 -32.93
C ASP A 127 12.69 47.93 -31.47
N VAL A 128 12.25 46.70 -31.25
CA VAL A 128 12.38 45.98 -29.96
C VAL A 128 12.75 44.52 -30.23
N PRO A 129 14.01 44.10 -29.99
CA PRO A 129 14.45 42.73 -30.24
C PRO A 129 13.86 41.73 -29.22
N ALA A 130 13.81 40.46 -29.63
CA ALA A 130 13.15 39.37 -28.90
C ALA A 130 13.78 39.05 -27.53
N VAL A 131 12.96 38.49 -26.62
CA VAL A 131 13.35 38.06 -25.27
C VAL A 131 14.03 36.69 -25.28
N PRO A 132 15.30 36.57 -24.85
CA PRO A 132 15.93 35.29 -24.54
C PRO A 132 15.74 34.90 -23.06
N SER A 133 16.14 33.68 -22.72
CA SER A 133 16.17 33.12 -21.36
C SER A 133 16.83 34.03 -20.31
N ILE A 134 16.25 34.11 -19.11
CA ILE A 134 16.80 34.85 -17.95
C ILE A 134 17.67 33.93 -17.07
N PRO A 135 18.99 34.19 -16.99
CA PRO A 135 19.80 33.89 -15.82
C PRO A 135 20.02 35.13 -14.94
N GLU A 136 20.11 34.87 -13.63
CA GLU A 136 20.91 35.59 -12.62
C GLU A 136 21.40 37.04 -12.91
N LEU A 137 20.64 38.07 -12.51
CA LEU A 137 21.21 39.25 -11.84
C LEU A 137 20.16 40.13 -11.12
N LYS A 138 20.08 40.10 -9.78
CA LYS A 138 19.46 41.19 -8.99
C LYS A 138 19.84 41.28 -7.51
N GLU A 139 21.12 41.06 -7.16
CA GLU A 139 21.63 41.26 -5.79
C GLU A 139 22.65 42.43 -5.68
N LYS A 140 22.36 43.57 -6.32
CA LYS A 140 23.30 44.71 -6.33
C LYS A 140 22.66 46.11 -6.28
N LEU A 141 21.66 46.29 -5.42
CA LEU A 141 21.05 47.60 -5.10
C LEU A 141 20.38 47.60 -3.71
N LEU A 142 21.19 47.38 -2.66
CA LEU A 142 20.84 47.61 -1.25
C LEU A 142 22.05 48.22 -0.54
N PRO A 143 21.89 49.31 0.25
CA PRO A 143 23.02 49.99 0.89
C PRO A 143 23.66 49.12 1.99
N GLU A 144 24.96 49.30 2.21
CA GLU A 144 25.74 48.44 3.11
C GLU A 144 25.27 48.50 4.57
N SER A 145 24.67 49.62 5.01
CA SER A 145 24.02 49.73 6.33
C SER A 145 22.91 48.71 6.54
N VAL A 146 22.12 48.38 5.50
CA VAL A 146 21.07 47.37 5.55
C VAL A 146 21.65 45.96 5.48
N LYS A 147 22.73 45.75 4.71
CA LYS A 147 23.47 44.47 4.72
C LYS A 147 24.13 44.20 6.08
N ALA A 148 24.70 45.21 6.73
CA ALA A 148 25.26 45.11 8.08
C ALA A 148 24.17 44.81 9.13
N ALA A 149 23.03 45.52 9.08
CA ALA A 149 21.92 45.31 10.00
C ALA A 149 21.29 43.91 9.87
N THR A 150 21.16 43.38 8.65
CA THR A 150 20.65 42.01 8.43
C THR A 150 21.67 40.94 8.77
N ALA A 151 22.97 41.15 8.49
CA ALA A 151 24.03 40.25 8.92
C ALA A 151 24.18 40.17 10.45
N ALA A 152 23.92 41.27 11.17
CA ALA A 152 23.92 41.28 12.64
C ALA A 152 22.79 40.46 13.27
N LEU A 153 21.66 40.29 12.58
CA LEU A 153 20.46 39.62 13.12
C LEU A 153 20.40 38.11 12.88
N VAL A 154 21.24 37.54 12.01
CA VAL A 154 21.17 36.12 11.61
C VAL A 154 22.52 35.38 11.70
N ASN A 155 23.49 35.93 12.45
CA ASN A 155 24.68 35.19 12.85
C ASN A 155 24.44 34.49 14.22
N PRO A 156 24.23 33.16 14.27
CA PRO A 156 24.08 32.45 15.54
C PRO A 156 25.40 32.49 16.31
N SER A 157 25.39 33.21 17.44
CA SER A 157 26.58 33.48 18.28
C SER A 157 27.20 32.25 18.95
N SER A 158 26.59 31.07 18.81
CA SER A 158 27.26 29.79 19.09
C SER A 158 26.80 28.69 18.13
N PRO A 159 27.61 27.62 17.93
CA PRO A 159 27.17 26.41 17.22
C PRO A 159 25.95 25.72 17.84
N GLN A 160 25.70 25.92 19.15
CA GLN A 160 24.52 25.37 19.82
C GLN A 160 23.26 26.14 19.42
N ASP A 161 23.36 27.45 19.19
CA ASP A 161 22.23 28.27 18.77
C ASP A 161 21.89 28.05 17.29
N ALA A 162 22.89 27.77 16.44
CA ALA A 162 22.67 27.26 15.09
C ALA A 162 21.91 25.91 15.11
N GLU A 163 22.27 24.98 16.01
CA GLU A 163 21.54 23.72 16.18
C GLU A 163 20.12 23.93 16.72
N ARG A 164 19.92 24.84 17.67
CA ARG A 164 18.60 25.22 18.22
C ARG A 164 17.69 25.83 17.15
N VAL A 165 18.19 26.78 16.36
CA VAL A 165 17.44 27.41 15.24
C VAL A 165 17.04 26.36 14.21
N LYS A 166 17.99 25.51 13.77
CA LYS A 166 17.71 24.41 12.84
C LYS A 166 16.70 23.40 13.39
N LYS A 167 16.77 23.09 14.69
CA LYS A 167 15.79 22.22 15.37
C LYS A 167 14.40 22.87 15.44
N ARG A 168 14.31 24.19 15.68
CA ARG A 168 13.05 24.95 15.69
C ARG A 168 12.43 25.06 14.29
N GLN A 169 13.24 25.35 13.26
CA GLN A 169 12.80 25.32 11.86
C GLN A 169 12.25 23.94 11.47
N ASN A 170 13.02 22.87 11.70
CA ASN A 170 12.57 21.50 11.44
C ASN A 170 11.27 21.13 12.20
N ALA A 171 11.06 21.66 13.41
CA ALA A 171 9.81 21.48 14.14
C ALA A 171 8.65 22.25 13.50
N LEU A 172 8.84 23.52 13.15
CA LEU A 172 7.83 24.36 12.48
C LEU A 172 7.41 23.78 11.12
N THR A 173 8.36 23.39 10.28
CA THR A 173 8.10 22.71 9.00
C THR A 173 7.25 21.46 9.22
N ARG A 174 7.60 20.63 10.22
CA ARG A 174 6.83 19.42 10.53
C ARG A 174 5.44 19.71 11.09
N THR A 175 5.25 20.74 11.89
CA THR A 175 3.90 21.13 12.35
C THR A 175 3.05 21.61 11.18
N LEU A 176 3.58 22.50 10.34
CA LEU A 176 2.88 23.04 9.17
C LEU A 176 2.46 21.95 8.18
N TRP A 177 3.38 21.07 7.77
CA TRP A 177 3.05 19.95 6.87
C TRP A 177 2.11 18.94 7.52
N SER A 178 2.12 18.77 8.84
CA SER A 178 1.12 17.94 9.53
C SER A 178 -0.28 18.54 9.45
N LEU A 179 -0.42 19.86 9.66
CA LEU A 179 -1.71 20.56 9.54
C LEU A 179 -2.23 20.53 8.10
N ILE A 180 -1.36 20.71 7.10
CA ILE A 180 -1.71 20.61 5.68
C ILE A 180 -2.19 19.19 5.33
N MET A 181 -1.50 18.14 5.81
CA MET A 181 -1.92 16.76 5.56
C MET A 181 -3.24 16.40 6.27
N ILE A 182 -3.45 16.85 7.51
CA ILE A 182 -4.70 16.60 8.25
C ILE A 182 -5.87 17.34 7.58
N GLY A 183 -5.70 18.62 7.25
CA GLY A 183 -6.72 19.41 6.56
C GLY A 183 -7.05 18.86 5.17
N GLY A 184 -6.03 18.48 4.39
CA GLY A 184 -6.19 17.84 3.08
C GLY A 184 -6.88 16.48 3.17
N PHE A 185 -6.52 15.63 4.14
CA PHE A 185 -7.18 14.35 4.38
C PHE A 185 -8.66 14.54 4.74
N ILE A 186 -8.98 15.46 5.65
CA ILE A 186 -10.37 15.76 6.03
C ILE A 186 -11.15 16.32 4.84
N GLY A 187 -10.54 17.18 4.01
CA GLY A 187 -11.15 17.66 2.77
C GLY A 187 -11.49 16.52 1.81
N LEU A 188 -10.55 15.60 1.55
CA LEU A 188 -10.79 14.43 0.70
C LEU A 188 -11.86 13.49 1.29
N LEU A 189 -11.88 13.32 2.61
CA LEU A 189 -12.88 12.51 3.33
C LEU A 189 -14.29 13.10 3.25
N LEU A 190 -14.42 14.43 3.14
CA LEU A 190 -15.70 15.11 2.93
C LEU A 190 -16.12 15.15 1.45
N LEU A 191 -15.17 15.14 0.52
CA LEU A 191 -15.41 15.24 -0.92
C LEU A 191 -16.00 13.96 -1.54
N GLY A 192 -15.75 12.77 -0.99
CA GLY A 192 -16.38 11.54 -1.47
C GLY A 192 -15.49 10.29 -1.48
N HIS A 193 -16.15 9.14 -1.67
CA HIS A 193 -15.53 7.83 -1.79
C HIS A 193 -14.44 7.81 -2.88
N ALA A 194 -14.71 8.42 -4.05
CA ALA A 194 -13.77 8.51 -5.17
C ALA A 194 -12.44 9.18 -4.79
N TYR A 195 -12.50 10.29 -4.04
CA TYR A 195 -11.31 11.04 -3.63
C TYR A 195 -10.44 10.26 -2.64
N MET A 196 -11.06 9.47 -1.77
CA MET A 196 -10.35 8.57 -0.85
C MET A 196 -9.70 7.39 -1.58
N ILE A 197 -10.34 6.85 -2.62
CA ILE A 197 -9.75 5.82 -3.49
C ILE A 197 -8.55 6.37 -4.25
N ILE A 198 -8.66 7.57 -4.83
CA ILE A 198 -7.55 8.27 -5.49
C ILE A 198 -6.38 8.51 -4.52
N LEU A 199 -6.66 8.92 -3.28
CA LEU A 199 -5.64 9.08 -2.24
C LEU A 199 -4.90 7.77 -1.93
N VAL A 200 -5.63 6.64 -1.82
CA VAL A 200 -5.03 5.33 -1.56
C VAL A 200 -4.15 4.87 -2.75
N ILE A 201 -4.61 5.05 -3.98
CA ILE A 201 -3.84 4.74 -5.20
C ILE A 201 -2.59 5.62 -5.31
N LEU A 202 -2.67 6.90 -4.94
CA LEU A 202 -1.53 7.82 -4.89
C LEU A 202 -0.51 7.38 -3.82
N CYS A 203 -0.96 7.07 -2.61
CA CYS A 203 -0.10 6.54 -1.55
C CYS A 203 0.56 5.21 -1.95
N GLN A 204 -0.21 4.26 -2.50
CA GLN A 204 0.29 3.00 -3.05
C GLN A 204 1.40 3.22 -4.09
N THR A 205 1.19 4.16 -5.01
CA THR A 205 2.15 4.51 -6.06
C THR A 205 3.44 5.11 -5.49
N LEU A 206 3.35 5.96 -4.47
CA LEU A 206 4.52 6.52 -3.78
C LEU A 206 5.31 5.46 -3.01
N VAL A 207 4.64 4.56 -2.28
CA VAL A 207 5.29 3.43 -1.57
C VAL A 207 5.96 2.48 -2.56
N TYR A 208 5.27 2.08 -3.63
CA TYR A 208 5.84 1.21 -4.67
C TYR A 208 7.08 1.83 -5.33
N ARG A 209 7.04 3.14 -5.60
CA ARG A 209 8.19 3.91 -6.12
C ARG A 209 9.38 3.91 -5.15
N GLU A 210 9.17 4.13 -3.86
CA GLU A 210 10.22 4.10 -2.84
C GLU A 210 10.86 2.70 -2.72
N VAL A 211 10.02 1.67 -2.55
CA VAL A 211 10.46 0.29 -2.36
C VAL A 211 11.23 -0.23 -3.59
N THR A 212 10.73 -0.02 -4.80
CA THR A 212 11.43 -0.44 -6.03
C THR A 212 12.71 0.37 -6.32
N ALA A 213 12.79 1.63 -5.88
CA ALA A 213 14.01 2.42 -6.00
C ALA A 213 15.16 1.87 -5.15
N LEU A 214 14.89 1.40 -3.91
CA LEU A 214 15.93 0.84 -3.03
C LEU A 214 16.65 -0.38 -3.64
N PHE A 215 15.90 -1.31 -4.24
CA PHE A 215 16.47 -2.48 -4.91
C PHE A 215 17.25 -2.11 -6.18
N SER A 216 16.84 -1.03 -6.85
CA SER A 216 17.55 -0.46 -8.01
C SER A 216 18.86 0.22 -7.62
N LEU A 217 18.97 0.77 -6.41
CA LEU A 217 20.15 1.49 -5.92
C LEU A 217 21.21 0.58 -5.29
N LYS A 218 20.83 -0.40 -4.45
CA LYS A 218 21.80 -1.24 -3.72
C LYS A 218 22.68 -2.11 -4.64
N LYS A 219 22.18 -2.47 -5.84
CA LYS A 219 22.94 -3.20 -6.87
C LYS A 219 23.97 -2.33 -7.63
N ALA A 220 23.94 -1.01 -7.47
CA ALA A 220 24.88 -0.07 -8.11
C ALA A 220 26.09 0.31 -7.23
N LYS A 221 26.40 -0.46 -6.17
CA LYS A 221 27.68 -0.41 -5.47
C LYS A 221 28.64 -1.45 -6.06
N PRO A 222 29.67 -1.04 -6.82
CA PRO A 222 30.68 -1.96 -7.31
C PRO A 222 31.67 -2.35 -6.21
N GLU A 223 31.99 -3.64 -6.06
CA GLU A 223 33.16 -4.10 -5.30
C GLU A 223 34.43 -4.25 -6.16
N THR A 224 34.30 -4.21 -7.50
CA THR A 224 35.40 -4.07 -8.46
C THR A 224 35.29 -2.77 -9.24
N ARG A 225 36.38 -1.98 -9.27
CA ARG A 225 36.49 -0.76 -10.09
C ARG A 225 36.92 -1.13 -11.51
N ASP A 226 35.99 -1.66 -12.29
CA ASP A 226 36.18 -1.82 -13.73
C ASP A 226 35.20 -0.92 -14.49
N VAL A 227 35.70 -0.25 -15.52
CA VAL A 227 35.03 0.89 -16.14
C VAL A 227 34.14 0.42 -17.28
N GLU A 228 32.85 0.25 -16.98
CA GLU A 228 31.83 0.38 -18.02
C GLU A 228 30.63 1.18 -17.52
N ILE A 229 30.11 2.06 -18.38
CA ILE A 229 29.03 2.97 -18.03
C ILE A 229 27.77 2.13 -17.82
N HIS A 230 27.26 2.08 -16.58
CA HIS A 230 25.96 1.48 -16.26
C HIS A 230 24.82 2.23 -16.98
N LYS A 231 24.60 1.91 -18.27
CA LYS A 231 23.34 2.14 -18.98
C LYS A 231 22.27 1.36 -18.22
N LYS A 232 21.60 2.05 -17.28
CA LYS A 232 20.40 1.57 -16.59
C LYS A 232 19.46 1.01 -17.65
N ASP A 233 19.25 -0.31 -17.64
CA ASP A 233 18.43 -0.97 -18.65
C ASP A 233 17.01 -0.35 -18.62
N PRO A 234 16.61 0.44 -19.63
CA PRO A 234 15.35 1.19 -19.56
C PRO A 234 14.17 0.24 -19.52
N TRP A 235 14.27 -0.89 -20.24
CA TRP A 235 13.30 -1.97 -20.26
C TRP A 235 13.01 -2.50 -18.85
N SER A 236 14.06 -2.71 -18.07
CA SER A 236 13.95 -3.17 -16.68
C SER A 236 13.25 -2.18 -15.73
N LYS A 237 13.05 -0.92 -16.14
CA LYS A 237 12.19 0.04 -15.41
C LYS A 237 10.77 0.06 -15.96
N THR A 238 10.62 0.10 -17.28
CA THR A 238 9.31 0.06 -17.96
C THR A 238 8.52 -1.16 -17.52
N LEU A 239 9.17 -2.33 -17.47
CA LEU A 239 8.59 -3.60 -17.07
C LEU A 239 8.11 -3.62 -15.59
N ASN A 240 8.83 -2.95 -14.69
CA ASN A 240 8.40 -2.82 -13.28
C ASN A 240 7.11 -2.00 -13.16
N TRP A 241 6.94 -0.96 -13.99
CA TRP A 241 5.71 -0.17 -14.04
C TRP A 241 4.60 -0.86 -14.84
N TYR A 242 4.94 -1.69 -15.82
CA TYR A 242 4.00 -2.54 -16.54
C TYR A 242 3.31 -3.53 -15.60
N PHE A 243 4.08 -4.34 -14.83
CA PHE A 243 3.48 -5.28 -13.86
C PHE A 243 2.67 -4.56 -12.78
N PHE A 244 3.06 -3.34 -12.38
CA PHE A 244 2.25 -2.49 -11.50
C PHE A 244 0.91 -2.13 -12.15
N ALA A 245 0.92 -1.58 -13.38
CA ALA A 245 -0.29 -1.22 -14.10
C ALA A 245 -1.23 -2.42 -14.32
N VAL A 246 -0.70 -3.59 -14.73
CA VAL A 246 -1.50 -4.81 -14.92
C VAL A 246 -2.10 -5.34 -13.60
N THR A 247 -1.34 -5.32 -12.51
CA THR A 247 -1.85 -5.74 -11.19
C THR A 247 -2.92 -4.78 -10.66
N ASN A 248 -2.76 -3.46 -10.92
CA ASN A 248 -3.77 -2.45 -10.59
C ASN A 248 -5.04 -2.64 -11.43
N TYR A 249 -4.91 -2.86 -12.74
CA TYR A 249 -6.02 -3.14 -13.64
C TYR A 249 -6.82 -4.36 -13.16
N PHE A 250 -6.16 -5.48 -12.89
CA PHE A 250 -6.83 -6.69 -12.39
C PHE A 250 -7.55 -6.46 -11.05
N LEU A 251 -6.87 -5.92 -10.05
CA LEU A 251 -7.44 -5.83 -8.70
C LEU A 251 -8.51 -4.74 -8.59
N TYR A 252 -8.28 -3.55 -9.13
CA TYR A 252 -9.29 -2.48 -9.11
C TYR A 252 -10.39 -2.70 -10.16
N GLY A 253 -10.11 -3.44 -11.24
CA GLY A 253 -11.12 -3.89 -12.21
C GLY A 253 -12.18 -4.77 -11.58
N GLU A 254 -11.81 -5.84 -10.88
CA GLU A 254 -12.78 -6.68 -10.15
C GLU A 254 -13.59 -5.86 -9.13
N SER A 255 -12.97 -4.93 -8.39
CA SER A 255 -13.69 -4.02 -7.47
C SER A 255 -14.72 -3.15 -8.22
N ILE A 256 -14.31 -2.47 -9.28
CA ILE A 256 -15.18 -1.54 -10.02
C ILE A 256 -16.34 -2.29 -10.69
N ILE A 257 -16.06 -3.45 -11.28
CA ILE A 257 -17.07 -4.34 -11.90
C ILE A 257 -18.07 -4.85 -10.86
N TYR A 258 -17.63 -5.13 -9.63
CA TYR A 258 -18.49 -5.59 -8.54
C TYR A 258 -19.42 -4.49 -8.01
N TYR A 259 -18.88 -3.35 -7.54
CA TYR A 259 -19.70 -2.30 -6.92
C TYR A 259 -20.50 -1.47 -7.94
N PHE A 260 -19.92 -1.17 -9.12
CA PHE A 260 -20.53 -0.32 -10.14
C PHE A 260 -21.09 -1.11 -11.33
N LYS A 261 -21.46 -2.38 -11.12
CA LYS A 261 -22.00 -3.28 -12.16
C LYS A 261 -23.09 -2.60 -13.02
N HIS A 262 -23.99 -1.84 -12.39
CA HIS A 262 -25.08 -1.16 -13.09
C HIS A 262 -24.60 -0.05 -14.05
N VAL A 263 -23.52 0.66 -13.74
CA VAL A 263 -22.89 1.65 -14.64
C VAL A 263 -22.08 0.93 -15.72
N VAL A 264 -21.23 -0.01 -15.31
CA VAL A 264 -20.24 -0.67 -16.16
C VAL A 264 -20.85 -1.54 -17.25
N PHE A 265 -22.02 -2.15 -17.00
CA PHE A 265 -22.76 -2.94 -17.99
C PHE A 265 -23.77 -2.10 -18.81
N ALA A 266 -23.97 -0.83 -18.48
CA ALA A 266 -24.82 0.08 -19.27
C ALA A 266 -24.06 0.75 -20.43
N ASP A 267 -22.75 0.99 -20.29
CA ASP A 267 -21.92 1.52 -21.37
C ASP A 267 -21.41 0.39 -22.29
N ALA A 268 -21.87 0.39 -23.54
CA ALA A 268 -21.46 -0.56 -24.57
C ALA A 268 -19.94 -0.57 -24.83
N ASN A 269 -19.23 0.52 -24.54
CA ASN A 269 -17.77 0.61 -24.68
C ASN A 269 -17.03 -0.09 -23.53
N LEU A 270 -17.60 -0.10 -22.33
CA LEU A 270 -17.01 -0.73 -21.14
C LEU A 270 -17.39 -2.21 -21.02
N LEU A 271 -18.58 -2.59 -21.49
CA LEU A 271 -19.09 -3.96 -21.50
C LEU A 271 -18.08 -5.04 -21.97
N PRO A 272 -17.34 -4.90 -23.10
CA PRO A 272 -16.36 -5.91 -23.52
C PRO A 272 -15.18 -6.03 -22.55
N PHE A 273 -14.72 -4.93 -21.94
CA PHE A 273 -13.63 -4.96 -20.96
C PHE A 273 -14.08 -5.54 -19.62
N ALA A 274 -15.33 -5.30 -19.22
CA ALA A 274 -15.90 -5.83 -17.99
C ALA A 274 -16.18 -7.34 -18.06
N THR A 275 -16.81 -7.80 -19.14
CA THR A 275 -17.11 -9.21 -19.36
C THR A 275 -15.85 -10.06 -19.56
N ASN A 276 -14.85 -9.54 -20.27
CA ASN A 276 -13.59 -10.25 -20.55
C ASN A 276 -12.46 -9.88 -19.57
N HIS A 277 -12.77 -9.17 -18.47
CA HIS A 277 -11.79 -8.58 -17.55
C HIS A 277 -10.66 -9.54 -17.12
N ARG A 278 -11.03 -10.78 -16.76
CA ARG A 278 -10.11 -11.80 -16.28
C ARG A 278 -9.18 -12.34 -17.37
N ILE A 279 -9.71 -12.60 -18.57
CA ILE A 279 -8.88 -13.09 -19.69
C ILE A 279 -8.00 -11.97 -20.28
N ILE A 280 -8.47 -10.72 -20.28
CA ILE A 280 -7.64 -9.54 -20.62
C ILE A 280 -6.50 -9.41 -19.61
N SER A 281 -6.80 -9.46 -18.30
CA SER A 281 -5.78 -9.38 -17.24
C SER A 281 -4.74 -10.49 -17.33
N PHE A 282 -5.15 -11.73 -17.58
CA PHE A 282 -4.24 -12.87 -17.77
C PHE A 282 -3.38 -12.72 -19.02
N THR A 283 -3.96 -12.23 -20.13
CA THR A 283 -3.24 -11.96 -21.38
C THR A 283 -2.19 -10.86 -21.20
N LEU A 284 -2.54 -9.76 -20.53
CA LEU A 284 -1.60 -8.69 -20.18
C LEU A 284 -0.47 -9.18 -19.27
N TYR A 285 -0.78 -9.98 -18.24
CA TYR A 285 0.25 -10.57 -17.39
C TYR A 285 1.20 -11.46 -18.20
N THR A 286 0.66 -12.28 -19.10
CA THR A 286 1.43 -13.17 -19.98
C THR A 286 2.32 -12.38 -20.94
N ILE A 287 1.84 -11.30 -21.53
CA ILE A 287 2.64 -10.38 -22.38
C ILE A 287 3.80 -9.78 -21.56
N GLY A 288 3.54 -9.34 -20.32
CA GLY A 288 4.58 -8.87 -19.41
C GLY A 288 5.61 -9.95 -19.06
N PHE A 289 5.18 -11.18 -18.84
CA PHE A 289 6.05 -12.32 -18.57
C PHE A 289 6.94 -12.68 -19.77
N MET A 290 6.39 -12.73 -20.99
CA MET A 290 7.18 -12.94 -22.20
C MET A 290 8.16 -11.78 -22.44
N GLY A 291 7.73 -10.54 -22.21
CA GLY A 291 8.60 -9.35 -22.22
C GLY A 291 9.70 -9.35 -21.14
N PHE A 292 9.51 -10.07 -20.03
CA PHE A 292 10.58 -10.36 -19.07
C PHE A 292 11.56 -11.38 -19.63
N VAL A 293 11.07 -12.53 -20.11
CA VAL A 293 11.89 -13.63 -20.65
C VAL A 293 12.75 -13.17 -21.84
N MET A 294 12.17 -12.42 -22.77
CA MET A 294 12.90 -11.84 -23.92
C MET A 294 13.94 -10.79 -23.51
N SER A 295 13.88 -10.26 -22.29
CA SER A 295 14.87 -9.29 -21.77
C SER A 295 16.08 -9.94 -21.10
N LEU A 296 16.08 -11.25 -20.89
CA LEU A 296 17.11 -11.96 -20.12
C LEU A 296 18.48 -11.89 -20.82
N LYS A 297 19.48 -11.35 -20.11
CA LYS A 297 20.84 -11.13 -20.61
C LYS A 297 21.81 -12.05 -19.88
N LYS A 298 22.58 -12.84 -20.64
CA LYS A 298 23.65 -13.70 -20.11
C LYS A 298 24.62 -12.83 -19.29
N GLY A 299 24.96 -13.30 -18.08
CA GLY A 299 25.71 -12.52 -17.08
C GLY A 299 24.84 -11.75 -16.06
N TYR A 300 23.66 -11.26 -16.46
CA TYR A 300 22.78 -10.46 -15.58
C TYR A 300 21.61 -11.23 -14.95
N LEU A 301 21.41 -12.50 -15.33
CA LEU A 301 20.29 -13.35 -14.90
C LEU A 301 19.98 -13.27 -13.39
N LYS A 302 20.96 -13.47 -12.50
CA LYS A 302 20.77 -13.39 -11.03
C LYS A 302 20.29 -12.01 -10.57
N GLN A 303 20.66 -10.94 -11.27
CA GLN A 303 20.17 -9.60 -10.99
C GLN A 303 18.75 -9.39 -11.50
N GLN A 304 18.41 -9.93 -12.68
CA GLN A 304 17.09 -9.83 -13.33
C GLN A 304 16.02 -10.65 -12.60
N PHE A 305 16.23 -11.96 -12.39
CA PHE A 305 15.34 -12.80 -11.59
C PHE A 305 15.16 -12.27 -10.16
N GLY A 306 16.26 -11.79 -9.55
CA GLY A 306 16.18 -11.13 -8.25
C GLY A 306 15.31 -9.87 -8.26
N LEU A 307 15.34 -9.07 -9.33
CA LEU A 307 14.45 -7.89 -9.46
C LEU A 307 12.99 -8.31 -9.71
N PHE A 308 12.76 -9.29 -10.59
CA PHE A 308 11.43 -9.82 -10.89
C PHE A 308 10.72 -10.34 -9.63
N CYS A 309 11.45 -11.08 -8.78
CA CYS A 309 10.98 -11.52 -7.47
C CYS A 309 10.66 -10.32 -6.54
N TRP A 310 11.56 -9.34 -6.41
CA TRP A 310 11.30 -8.15 -5.59
C TRP A 310 10.09 -7.33 -6.09
N VAL A 311 9.88 -7.25 -7.40
CA VAL A 311 8.70 -6.61 -8.00
C VAL A 311 7.43 -7.36 -7.59
N HIS A 312 7.35 -8.67 -7.81
CA HIS A 312 6.15 -9.46 -7.47
C HIS A 312 5.86 -9.47 -5.97
N MET A 313 6.89 -9.56 -5.12
CA MET A 313 6.74 -9.40 -3.66
C MET A 313 6.26 -8.00 -3.26
N SER A 314 6.70 -6.94 -3.96
CA SER A 314 6.23 -5.57 -3.71
C SER A 314 4.78 -5.39 -4.17
N LEU A 315 4.38 -6.00 -5.29
CA LEU A 315 3.01 -5.97 -5.77
C LEU A 315 2.05 -6.71 -4.83
N LEU A 316 2.45 -7.89 -4.35
CA LEU A 316 1.73 -8.67 -3.34
C LEU A 316 1.54 -7.88 -2.03
N LEU A 317 2.61 -7.29 -1.49
CA LEU A 317 2.54 -6.60 -0.20
C LEU A 317 1.89 -5.21 -0.25
N ILE A 318 1.98 -4.50 -1.37
CA ILE A 318 1.53 -3.10 -1.49
C ILE A 318 0.19 -3.00 -2.23
N VAL A 319 0.05 -3.61 -3.42
CA VAL A 319 -1.15 -3.41 -4.26
C VAL A 319 -2.33 -4.24 -3.75
N VAL A 320 -2.12 -5.49 -3.32
CA VAL A 320 -3.21 -6.32 -2.73
C VAL A 320 -3.72 -5.69 -1.42
N SER A 321 -2.81 -5.21 -0.57
CA SER A 321 -3.17 -4.48 0.65
C SER A 321 -3.95 -3.20 0.37
N SER A 322 -3.58 -2.44 -0.67
CA SER A 322 -4.32 -1.25 -1.12
C SER A 322 -5.67 -1.58 -1.74
N HIS A 323 -5.80 -2.68 -2.49
CA HIS A 323 -7.08 -3.18 -2.98
C HIS A 323 -8.06 -3.50 -1.83
N PHE A 324 -7.58 -4.16 -0.77
CA PHE A 324 -8.40 -4.39 0.43
C PHE A 324 -8.78 -3.07 1.14
N ILE A 325 -7.88 -2.09 1.21
CA ILE A 325 -8.20 -0.74 1.72
C ILE A 325 -9.30 -0.06 0.87
N VAL A 326 -9.22 -0.15 -0.46
CA VAL A 326 -10.24 0.40 -1.36
C VAL A 326 -11.56 -0.33 -1.23
N ASN A 327 -11.57 -1.65 -1.08
CA ASN A 327 -12.79 -2.40 -0.79
C ASN A 327 -13.42 -1.99 0.56
N ASN A 328 -12.62 -1.71 1.60
CA ASN A 328 -13.15 -1.14 2.85
C ASN A 328 -13.80 0.23 2.63
N ILE A 329 -13.22 1.09 1.77
CA ILE A 329 -13.84 2.37 1.41
C ILE A 329 -15.19 2.13 0.70
N LEU A 330 -15.25 1.20 -0.25
CA LEU A 330 -16.45 0.91 -1.05
C LEU A 330 -17.59 0.28 -0.21
N GLU A 331 -17.27 -0.51 0.81
CA GLU A 331 -18.22 -1.03 1.81
C GLU A 331 -18.69 0.04 2.83
N GLY A 332 -18.11 1.24 2.80
CA GLY A 332 -18.48 2.40 3.61
C GLY A 332 -17.28 3.02 4.33
N LEU A 333 -17.14 4.35 4.23
CA LEU A 333 -15.96 5.10 4.72
C LEU A 333 -15.55 4.82 6.18
N ILE A 334 -16.48 4.40 7.05
CA ILE A 334 -16.21 4.04 8.45
C ILE A 334 -15.23 2.88 8.58
N TRP A 335 -15.26 1.90 7.66
CA TRP A 335 -14.35 0.74 7.63
C TRP A 335 -12.94 1.12 7.17
N PHE A 336 -12.76 2.27 6.54
CA PHE A 336 -11.45 2.85 6.31
C PHE A 336 -11.03 3.77 7.46
N TRP A 337 -11.85 4.76 7.76
CA TRP A 337 -11.53 5.89 8.63
C TRP A 337 -11.27 5.48 10.07
N VAL A 338 -12.18 4.70 10.67
CA VAL A 338 -12.04 4.34 12.09
C VAL A 338 -10.81 3.45 12.29
N PRO A 339 -10.61 2.32 11.59
CA PRO A 339 -9.38 1.52 11.65
C PRO A 339 -8.09 2.30 11.42
N ALA A 340 -8.03 3.16 10.40
CA ALA A 340 -6.85 3.97 10.14
C ALA A 340 -6.54 4.95 11.30
N SER A 341 -7.58 5.52 11.91
CA SER A 341 -7.46 6.38 13.08
C SER A 341 -7.05 5.60 14.36
N LEU A 342 -7.40 4.31 14.49
CA LEU A 342 -6.94 3.48 15.63
C LEU A 342 -5.42 3.29 15.60
N VAL A 343 -4.83 3.08 14.41
CA VAL A 343 -3.37 2.95 14.23
C VAL A 343 -2.66 4.27 14.57
N ILE A 344 -3.20 5.41 14.10
CA ILE A 344 -2.66 6.75 14.40
C ILE A 344 -2.75 7.03 15.90
N CYS A 345 -3.89 6.71 16.53
CA CYS A 345 -4.10 6.79 17.97
C CYS A 345 -3.08 5.96 18.75
N ASN A 346 -2.88 4.69 18.36
CA ASN A 346 -1.94 3.78 18.99
C ASN A 346 -0.49 4.28 18.92
N ASP A 347 0.02 4.71 17.76
CA ASP A 347 1.39 5.23 17.67
C ASP A 347 1.56 6.56 18.44
N CYS A 348 0.53 7.41 18.51
CA CYS A 348 0.53 8.62 19.35
C CYS A 348 0.58 8.29 20.85
N PHE A 349 -0.27 7.41 21.35
CA PHE A 349 -0.26 7.03 22.77
C PHE A 349 0.96 6.19 23.16
N ALA A 350 1.48 5.35 22.25
CA ALA A 350 2.74 4.63 22.46
C ALA A 350 3.93 5.57 22.63
N TYR A 351 3.92 6.72 21.94
CA TYR A 351 4.90 7.79 22.12
C TYR A 351 4.70 8.55 23.45
N ILE A 352 3.46 8.87 23.82
CA ILE A 352 3.14 9.58 25.07
C ILE A 352 3.52 8.74 26.30
N TRP A 353 2.93 7.56 26.45
CA TRP A 353 3.22 6.63 27.55
C TRP A 353 4.67 6.16 27.54
N GLY A 354 5.26 6.00 26.34
CA GLY A 354 6.66 5.64 26.17
C GLY A 354 7.66 6.70 26.62
N ILE A 355 7.25 7.97 26.78
CA ILE A 355 8.08 9.05 27.34
C ILE A 355 7.75 9.30 28.82
N THR A 356 6.50 9.20 29.24
CA THR A 356 6.09 9.50 30.63
C THR A 356 6.37 8.37 31.61
N VAL A 357 6.18 7.10 31.19
CA VAL A 357 6.30 5.91 32.05
C VAL A 357 7.33 4.91 31.50
N GLY A 358 7.68 4.99 30.21
CA GLY A 358 8.60 4.07 29.53
C GLY A 358 9.97 3.89 30.20
N ARG A 359 10.32 2.64 30.51
CA ARG A 359 11.61 2.25 31.12
C ARG A 359 12.22 1.01 30.46
N THR A 360 11.40 0.02 30.12
CA THR A 360 11.87 -1.26 29.54
C THR A 360 11.77 -1.25 28.01
N PRO A 361 12.86 -1.52 27.26
CA PRO A 361 12.84 -1.51 25.80
C PRO A 361 12.17 -2.78 25.24
N LEU A 362 11.21 -2.61 24.32
CA LEU A 362 10.35 -3.68 23.83
C LEU A 362 11.06 -4.65 22.87
N ILE A 363 11.90 -4.15 21.95
CA ILE A 363 12.68 -4.98 21.01
C ILE A 363 14.07 -4.37 20.80
N LYS A 364 15.12 -5.21 20.85
CA LYS A 364 16.54 -4.83 20.59
C LYS A 364 16.74 -4.05 19.27
N LEU A 365 15.92 -4.35 18.26
CA LEU A 365 15.91 -3.71 16.94
C LEU A 365 15.39 -2.26 16.96
N SER A 366 14.53 -1.91 17.93
CA SER A 366 13.93 -0.59 18.09
C SER A 366 14.02 -0.13 19.56
N PRO A 367 15.22 0.22 20.05
CA PRO A 367 15.48 0.53 21.48
C PRO A 367 14.84 1.85 21.97
N LYS A 368 13.88 2.40 21.22
CA LYS A 368 13.06 3.58 21.59
C LYS A 368 11.59 3.25 21.82
N LYS A 369 11.09 2.08 21.37
CA LYS A 369 9.74 1.61 21.72
C LYS A 369 9.85 0.83 23.04
N THR A 370 8.99 1.13 24.01
CA THR A 370 9.02 0.57 25.37
C THR A 370 7.80 -0.31 25.65
N VAL A 371 7.90 -1.20 26.64
CA VAL A 371 6.80 -2.11 27.01
C VAL A 371 5.68 -1.33 27.67
N GLU A 372 6.01 -0.39 28.57
CA GLU A 372 5.02 0.45 29.26
C GLU A 372 4.29 1.38 28.28
N GLY A 373 5.01 1.87 27.26
CA GLY A 373 4.43 2.62 26.16
C GLY A 373 3.43 1.80 25.34
N PHE A 374 3.75 0.53 25.04
CA PHE A 374 2.88 -0.38 24.30
C PHE A 374 1.61 -0.75 25.07
N VAL A 375 1.73 -1.07 26.37
CA VAL A 375 0.57 -1.37 27.23
C VAL A 375 -0.32 -0.13 27.43
N GLY A 376 0.28 1.05 27.65
CA GLY A 376 -0.48 2.30 27.74
C GLY A 376 -1.20 2.66 26.44
N ALA A 377 -0.57 2.39 25.29
CA ALA A 377 -1.21 2.54 23.98
C ALA A 377 -2.43 1.63 23.82
N PHE A 378 -2.32 0.34 24.15
CA PHE A 378 -3.43 -0.61 24.07
C PHE A 378 -4.68 -0.14 24.80
N VAL A 379 -4.55 0.24 26.08
CA VAL A 379 -5.68 0.74 26.88
C VAL A 379 -6.26 2.03 26.28
N SER A 380 -5.40 2.94 25.83
CA SER A 380 -5.82 4.22 25.22
C SER A 380 -6.56 4.01 23.89
N THR A 381 -6.08 3.09 23.04
CA THR A 381 -6.68 2.76 21.75
C THR A 381 -8.01 2.02 21.88
N VAL A 382 -8.17 1.15 22.90
CA VAL A 382 -9.47 0.51 23.20
C VAL A 382 -10.51 1.55 23.61
N ILE A 383 -10.17 2.45 24.54
CA ILE A 383 -11.08 3.53 24.98
C ILE A 383 -11.42 4.46 23.81
N PHE A 384 -10.40 4.86 23.03
CA PHE A 384 -10.59 5.69 21.84
C PHE A 384 -11.48 5.02 20.80
N ALA A 385 -11.28 3.73 20.50
CA ALA A 385 -12.07 3.02 19.50
C ALA A 385 -13.56 3.00 19.84
N VAL A 386 -13.91 2.70 21.09
CA VAL A 386 -15.31 2.70 21.54
C VAL A 386 -15.93 4.08 21.38
N ILE A 387 -15.28 5.14 21.87
CA ILE A 387 -15.81 6.51 21.80
C ILE A 387 -15.91 7.00 20.35
N TRP A 388 -14.82 6.88 19.60
CA TRP A 388 -14.68 7.42 18.24
C TRP A 388 -15.57 6.68 17.23
N GLY A 389 -15.60 5.34 17.28
CA GLY A 389 -16.47 4.55 16.42
C GLY A 389 -17.96 4.72 16.76
N THR A 390 -18.32 4.82 18.05
CA THR A 390 -19.70 5.13 18.47
C THR A 390 -20.15 6.52 18.00
N TYR A 391 -19.23 7.49 17.89
CA TYR A 391 -19.51 8.79 17.30
C TYR A 391 -19.70 8.69 15.77
N PHE A 392 -18.77 8.06 15.05
CA PHE A 392 -18.82 8.02 13.57
C PHE A 392 -19.93 7.13 12.99
N MET A 393 -20.42 6.12 13.72
CA MET A 393 -21.58 5.31 13.27
C MET A 393 -22.93 6.06 13.27
N ARG A 394 -22.96 7.33 13.70
CA ARG A 394 -24.16 8.20 13.69
C ARG A 394 -24.36 8.94 12.36
N PHE A 395 -23.48 8.74 11.37
CA PHE A 395 -23.52 9.45 10.10
C PHE A 395 -23.68 8.44 8.96
N ASP A 396 -24.84 8.46 8.29
CA ASP A 396 -25.18 7.57 7.16
C ASP A 396 -24.08 7.58 6.08
N TYR A 397 -23.61 8.78 5.69
CA TYR A 397 -22.48 8.97 4.76
C TYR A 397 -21.21 8.17 5.08
N MET A 398 -20.98 7.83 6.36
CA MET A 398 -19.84 7.00 6.80
C MET A 398 -20.16 5.51 6.82
N THR A 399 -21.41 5.13 7.09
CA THR A 399 -21.83 3.73 7.34
C THR A 399 -22.48 3.04 6.13
N CYS A 400 -22.97 3.82 5.16
CA CYS A 400 -23.55 3.32 3.92
C CYS A 400 -22.47 2.82 2.95
N THR A 401 -22.76 1.69 2.30
CA THR A 401 -22.00 1.20 1.14
C THR A 401 -22.11 2.20 -0.02
N VAL A 402 -21.06 2.31 -0.84
CA VAL A 402 -21.10 3.16 -2.03
C VAL A 402 -22.21 2.71 -2.99
N GLN A 403 -22.84 3.67 -3.67
CA GLN A 403 -23.76 3.43 -4.79
C GLN A 403 -23.25 4.21 -6.01
N ASP A 404 -23.04 5.52 -5.83
CA ASP A 404 -22.41 6.42 -6.81
C ASP A 404 -21.07 6.98 -6.32
N LEU A 405 -20.14 7.22 -7.24
CA LEU A 405 -18.83 7.83 -6.94
C LEU A 405 -18.90 9.35 -6.69
N GLY A 406 -19.99 10.02 -7.11
CA GLY A 406 -20.17 11.48 -7.00
C GLY A 406 -20.67 11.97 -5.64
N VAL A 407 -20.97 11.07 -4.70
CA VAL A 407 -21.55 11.42 -3.38
C VAL A 407 -20.52 12.02 -2.43
N ASN A 408 -20.88 13.16 -1.83
CA ASN A 408 -20.08 13.87 -0.84
C ASN A 408 -20.82 14.01 0.50
N ALA A 409 -20.14 14.50 1.54
CA ALA A 409 -20.68 14.58 2.90
C ALA A 409 -21.93 15.49 3.06
N PHE A 410 -22.22 16.33 2.06
CA PHE A 410 -23.36 17.25 2.04
C PHE A 410 -24.50 16.77 1.12
N SER A 411 -24.35 15.63 0.43
CA SER A 411 -25.33 15.10 -0.54
C SER A 411 -26.61 14.53 0.07
N GLY A 412 -26.77 14.52 1.41
CA GLY A 412 -28.00 14.04 2.06
C GLY A 412 -28.27 12.53 1.89
N MET A 413 -27.22 11.72 1.69
CA MET A 413 -27.33 10.27 1.53
C MET A 413 -28.03 9.63 2.75
N THR A 414 -29.01 8.77 2.48
CA THR A 414 -29.64 7.86 3.45
C THR A 414 -29.62 6.45 2.88
N CYS A 415 -29.49 5.44 3.74
CA CYS A 415 -29.57 4.03 3.35
C CYS A 415 -30.15 3.18 4.48
N LYS A 416 -30.40 1.89 4.21
CA LYS A 416 -30.67 0.91 5.28
C LYS A 416 -29.32 0.54 5.94
N PRO A 417 -29.07 0.92 7.21
CA PRO A 417 -27.79 0.63 7.85
C PRO A 417 -27.58 -0.88 8.07
N ASN A 418 -26.32 -1.32 8.06
CA ASN A 418 -25.97 -2.69 8.43
C ASN A 418 -26.44 -2.98 9.88
N PRO A 419 -27.07 -4.14 10.17
CA PRO A 419 -27.52 -4.54 11.51
C PRO A 419 -26.50 -4.48 12.65
N VAL A 420 -25.20 -4.26 12.39
CA VAL A 420 -24.19 -3.98 13.44
C VAL A 420 -24.23 -2.54 13.97
N PHE A 421 -24.72 -1.57 13.19
CA PHE A 421 -24.84 -0.16 13.60
C PHE A 421 -26.18 0.12 14.30
N VAL A 422 -27.17 -0.75 14.14
CA VAL A 422 -28.48 -0.64 14.79
C VAL A 422 -28.33 -0.93 16.28
N TRP A 423 -28.78 0.03 17.11
CA TRP A 423 -28.81 -0.12 18.56
C TRP A 423 -29.74 -1.26 18.98
N ARG A 424 -29.27 -2.05 19.96
CA ARG A 424 -29.99 -3.16 20.57
C ARG A 424 -29.97 -2.98 22.08
N VAL A 425 -30.99 -3.52 22.75
CA VAL A 425 -31.02 -3.64 24.20
C VAL A 425 -30.62 -5.07 24.54
N VAL A 426 -29.77 -5.25 25.54
CA VAL A 426 -29.45 -6.57 26.13
C VAL A 426 -29.78 -6.56 27.61
N ASP A 427 -30.43 -7.62 28.08
CA ASP A 427 -30.65 -7.87 29.50
C ASP A 427 -29.33 -8.25 30.18
N LEU A 428 -29.05 -7.62 31.31
CA LEU A 428 -27.85 -7.91 32.09
C LEU A 428 -27.99 -9.27 32.79
N TRP A 429 -26.91 -10.07 32.75
CA TRP A 429 -26.80 -11.26 33.58
C TRP A 429 -27.01 -10.87 35.06
N PRO A 430 -27.93 -11.51 35.82
CA PRO A 430 -28.38 -10.99 37.11
C PRO A 430 -27.28 -10.64 38.14
N PRO A 431 -26.17 -11.39 38.27
CA PRO A 431 -25.06 -10.99 39.16
C PRO A 431 -24.42 -9.65 38.75
N VAL A 432 -24.32 -9.37 37.45
CA VAL A 432 -23.77 -8.12 36.90
C VAL A 432 -24.77 -6.97 37.08
N SER A 433 -26.07 -7.23 36.91
CA SER A 433 -27.13 -6.25 37.24
C SER A 433 -27.13 -5.89 38.72
N ALA A 434 -26.97 -6.87 39.63
CA ALA A 434 -26.84 -6.63 41.06
C ALA A 434 -25.58 -5.82 41.41
N CYS A 435 -24.43 -6.15 40.81
CA CYS A 435 -23.18 -5.40 41.00
C CYS A 435 -23.28 -3.96 40.49
N LEU A 436 -23.80 -3.76 39.27
CA LEU A 436 -23.98 -2.43 38.68
C LEU A 436 -24.99 -1.58 39.45
N SER A 437 -26.11 -2.16 39.89
CA SER A 437 -27.10 -1.43 40.67
C SER A 437 -26.61 -1.04 42.06
N THR A 438 -25.74 -1.85 42.67
CA THR A 438 -25.01 -1.48 43.89
C THR A 438 -24.03 -0.32 43.65
N LEU A 439 -23.35 -0.31 42.50
CA LEU A 439 -22.29 0.66 42.20
C LEU A 439 -22.81 2.01 41.68
N PHE A 440 -23.95 2.02 40.98
CA PHE A 440 -24.59 3.22 40.42
C PHE A 440 -25.85 3.69 41.18
N GLY A 441 -26.30 2.95 42.20
CA GLY A 441 -27.48 3.32 43.01
C GLY A 441 -28.83 3.26 42.26
N GLN A 442 -28.86 2.63 41.08
CA GLN A 442 -30.06 2.54 40.22
C GLN A 442 -30.22 1.12 39.65
N SER A 443 -31.46 0.68 39.45
CA SER A 443 -31.79 -0.67 38.94
C SER A 443 -31.45 -0.84 37.43
N VAL A 444 -30.17 -0.90 37.08
CA VAL A 444 -29.71 -1.19 35.71
C VAL A 444 -29.98 -2.66 35.37
N LYS A 445 -31.13 -2.93 34.75
CA LYS A 445 -31.51 -4.27 34.26
C LYS A 445 -31.09 -4.52 32.81
N THR A 446 -31.01 -3.46 32.02
CA THR A 446 -30.72 -3.50 30.57
C THR A 446 -29.63 -2.51 30.21
N ILE A 447 -28.88 -2.81 29.14
CA ILE A 447 -27.92 -1.90 28.53
C ILE A 447 -28.22 -1.76 27.03
N SER A 448 -28.26 -0.52 26.55
CA SER A 448 -28.28 -0.21 25.11
C SER A 448 -26.86 -0.24 24.54
N TYR A 449 -26.63 -1.05 23.52
CA TYR A 449 -25.35 -1.16 22.81
C TYR A 449 -25.58 -1.29 21.31
N ALA A 450 -24.60 -0.95 20.49
CA ALA A 450 -24.57 -1.33 19.08
C ALA A 450 -23.57 -2.48 18.90
N PRO A 451 -23.88 -3.57 18.16
CA PRO A 451 -22.92 -4.66 17.94
C PRO A 451 -21.56 -4.20 17.37
N TYR A 452 -21.55 -3.10 16.60
CA TYR A 452 -20.33 -2.43 16.14
C TYR A 452 -19.35 -2.10 17.28
N GLN A 453 -19.82 -1.84 18.50
CA GLN A 453 -18.97 -1.60 19.67
C GLN A 453 -18.14 -2.82 20.06
N ILE A 454 -18.65 -4.05 19.84
CA ILE A 454 -17.89 -5.29 20.05
C ILE A 454 -16.83 -5.47 18.94
N HIS A 455 -17.22 -5.17 17.69
CA HIS A 455 -16.29 -5.19 16.56
C HIS A 455 -15.16 -4.15 16.72
N LEU A 456 -15.45 -2.97 17.28
CA LEU A 456 -14.47 -1.93 17.62
C LEU A 456 -13.43 -2.39 18.63
N LEU A 457 -13.80 -3.21 19.64
CA LEU A 457 -12.84 -3.81 20.57
C LEU A 457 -11.85 -4.72 19.82
N THR A 458 -12.34 -5.55 18.89
CA THR A 458 -11.50 -6.46 18.10
C THR A 458 -10.56 -5.68 17.17
N LEU A 459 -11.07 -4.64 16.51
CA LEU A 459 -10.27 -3.74 15.67
C LEU A 459 -9.21 -2.99 16.50
N ALA A 460 -9.52 -2.54 17.72
CA ALA A 460 -8.56 -1.90 18.62
C ALA A 460 -7.47 -2.87 19.08
N CYS A 461 -7.84 -4.09 19.46
CA CYS A 461 -6.90 -5.14 19.84
C CYS A 461 -5.93 -5.45 18.70
N PHE A 462 -6.38 -5.56 17.45
CA PHE A 462 -5.49 -5.76 16.31
C PHE A 462 -4.62 -4.51 16.03
N ALA A 463 -5.22 -3.31 16.01
CA ALA A 463 -4.54 -2.05 15.74
C ALA A 463 -3.41 -1.73 16.74
N SER A 464 -3.52 -2.23 17.98
CA SER A 464 -2.49 -2.05 19.01
C SER A 464 -1.54 -3.25 19.14
N LEU A 465 -2.05 -4.49 19.16
CA LEU A 465 -1.20 -5.67 19.40
C LEU A 465 -0.48 -6.16 18.14
N VAL A 466 -1.12 -6.11 16.98
CA VAL A 466 -0.63 -6.76 15.75
C VAL A 466 -0.14 -5.76 14.70
N ALA A 467 -0.89 -4.69 14.41
CA ALA A 467 -0.53 -3.72 13.38
C ALA A 467 0.88 -3.10 13.56
N PRO A 468 1.40 -2.83 14.78
CA PRO A 468 2.76 -2.32 14.97
C PRO A 468 3.89 -3.27 14.51
N PHE A 469 3.60 -4.56 14.28
CA PHE A 469 4.56 -5.48 13.67
C PHE A 469 4.86 -5.14 12.20
N GLY A 470 3.95 -4.46 11.48
CA GLY A 470 4.26 -3.85 10.19
C GLY A 470 5.41 -2.85 10.30
N GLY A 471 5.32 -1.91 11.25
CA GLY A 471 6.39 -0.95 11.56
C GLY A 471 7.67 -1.58 12.13
N PHE A 472 7.59 -2.68 12.87
CA PHE A 472 8.79 -3.44 13.28
C PHE A 472 9.49 -4.11 12.09
N PHE A 473 8.72 -4.75 11.19
CA PHE A 473 9.23 -5.36 9.96
C PHE A 473 9.88 -4.32 9.03
N ALA A 474 9.19 -3.20 8.77
CA ALA A 474 9.71 -2.09 7.99
C ALA A 474 10.98 -1.49 8.61
N SER A 475 11.04 -1.35 9.95
CA SER A 475 12.27 -0.96 10.66
C SER A 475 13.42 -1.95 10.45
N GLY A 476 13.15 -3.26 10.56
CA GLY A 476 14.12 -4.33 10.30
C GLY A 476 14.67 -4.30 8.89
N PHE A 477 13.79 -4.15 7.90
CA PHE A 477 14.15 -3.98 6.49
C PHE A 477 15.10 -2.79 6.31
N LYS A 478 14.75 -1.61 6.85
CA LYS A 478 15.62 -0.41 6.78
C LYS A 478 17.01 -0.67 7.37
N ARG A 479 17.13 -1.39 8.50
CA ARG A 479 18.44 -1.77 9.07
C ARG A 479 19.22 -2.75 8.18
N ALA A 480 18.56 -3.74 7.56
CA ALA A 480 19.20 -4.69 6.64
C ALA A 480 19.71 -4.05 5.32
N PHE A 481 19.28 -2.83 5.01
CA PHE A 481 19.73 -2.05 3.86
C PHE A 481 20.66 -0.87 4.23
N ASP A 482 21.00 -0.70 5.52
CA ASP A 482 21.80 0.41 6.08
C ASP A 482 21.23 1.81 5.74
N ILE A 483 19.90 1.89 5.61
CA ILE A 483 19.16 3.14 5.35
C ILE A 483 18.42 3.60 6.61
N LYS A 484 18.16 4.89 6.77
CA LYS A 484 17.43 5.41 7.94
C LYS A 484 15.91 5.30 7.75
N ASP A 485 15.44 5.75 6.60
CA ASP A 485 14.05 5.95 6.15
C ASP A 485 13.94 5.42 4.69
N PHE A 486 12.74 5.18 4.15
CA PHE A 486 12.59 4.63 2.79
C PHE A 486 12.79 5.66 1.67
N GLY A 487 12.57 6.94 1.96
CA GLY A 487 12.73 8.06 1.04
C GLY A 487 12.41 9.39 1.72
N ASP A 488 12.31 10.46 0.93
CA ASP A 488 12.01 11.82 1.40
C ASP A 488 10.74 12.38 0.70
N SER A 489 9.72 11.54 0.48
CA SER A 489 8.52 11.93 -0.28
C SER A 489 7.66 13.01 0.40
N ILE A 490 7.79 13.22 1.72
CA ILE A 490 7.06 14.25 2.46
C ILE A 490 8.07 15.15 3.22
N PRO A 491 8.14 16.47 2.94
CA PRO A 491 9.12 17.38 3.54
C PRO A 491 9.14 17.38 5.07
N GLY A 492 10.23 16.85 5.65
CA GLY A 492 10.42 16.76 7.11
C GLY A 492 9.75 15.55 7.78
N HIS A 493 8.99 14.73 7.05
CA HIS A 493 8.26 13.58 7.59
C HIS A 493 8.81 12.21 7.17
N GLY A 494 9.65 12.13 6.13
CA GLY A 494 10.28 10.91 5.63
C GLY A 494 9.57 10.31 4.42
N GLY A 495 9.69 8.98 4.25
CA GLY A 495 9.06 8.25 3.15
C GLY A 495 7.57 8.01 3.40
N MET A 496 6.82 7.76 2.33
CA MET A 496 5.44 7.29 2.43
C MET A 496 5.39 5.85 2.99
N THR A 497 6.39 5.03 2.67
CA THR A 497 6.52 3.66 3.20
C THR A 497 6.68 3.66 4.73
N ASP A 498 7.35 4.67 5.29
CA ASP A 498 7.49 4.89 6.73
C ASP A 498 6.19 5.33 7.44
N ARG A 499 5.07 5.43 6.71
CA ARG A 499 3.75 5.86 7.20
C ARG A 499 2.63 4.86 6.93
N MET A 500 2.79 4.06 5.86
CA MET A 500 1.80 3.08 5.44
C MET A 500 2.08 1.65 5.93
N ASP A 501 3.24 1.38 6.54
CA ASP A 501 3.65 0.05 6.99
C ASP A 501 2.68 -0.61 7.98
N CYS A 502 2.24 0.11 9.03
CA CYS A 502 1.18 -0.36 9.92
C CYS A 502 -0.23 -0.30 9.27
N GLN A 503 -0.46 0.67 8.37
CA GLN A 503 -1.78 0.92 7.77
C GLN A 503 -2.20 -0.15 6.77
N PHE A 504 -1.26 -0.67 5.96
CA PHE A 504 -1.55 -1.79 5.05
C PHE A 504 -1.99 -3.04 5.83
N LEU A 505 -1.30 -3.37 6.92
CA LEU A 505 -1.64 -4.53 7.77
C LEU A 505 -3.02 -4.36 8.44
N MET A 506 -3.36 -3.14 8.90
CA MET A 506 -4.69 -2.84 9.44
C MET A 506 -5.79 -2.89 8.37
N GLY A 507 -5.52 -2.40 7.16
CA GLY A 507 -6.46 -2.41 6.04
C GLY A 507 -6.80 -3.82 5.55
N VAL A 508 -5.78 -4.68 5.40
CA VAL A 508 -5.92 -6.11 5.11
C VAL A 508 -6.78 -6.78 6.19
N PHE A 509 -6.43 -6.59 7.47
CA PHE A 509 -7.18 -7.20 8.57
C PHE A 509 -8.64 -6.76 8.60
N THR A 510 -8.90 -5.45 8.45
CA THR A 510 -10.27 -4.92 8.46
C THR A 510 -11.11 -5.53 7.35
N TYR A 511 -10.58 -5.67 6.14
CA TYR A 511 -11.31 -6.27 5.03
C TYR A 511 -11.64 -7.74 5.29
N VAL A 512 -10.66 -8.53 5.75
CA VAL A 512 -10.86 -9.94 6.09
C VAL A 512 -11.89 -10.09 7.23
N TYR A 513 -11.76 -9.27 8.28
CA TYR A 513 -12.66 -9.27 9.44
C TYR A 513 -14.10 -8.88 9.05
N TYR A 514 -14.27 -7.80 8.28
CA TYR A 514 -15.55 -7.36 7.75
C TYR A 514 -16.19 -8.43 6.84
N SER A 515 -15.42 -8.92 5.86
CA SER A 515 -15.88 -9.91 4.88
C SER A 515 -16.24 -11.27 5.51
N SER A 516 -15.74 -11.57 6.71
CA SER A 516 -15.99 -12.85 7.40
C SER A 516 -17.08 -12.77 8.46
N LEU A 517 -17.26 -11.62 9.12
CA LEU A 517 -18.08 -11.50 10.34
C LEU A 517 -19.10 -10.34 10.35
N ILE A 518 -19.10 -9.48 9.32
CA ILE A 518 -19.93 -8.25 9.31
C ILE A 518 -20.70 -8.05 7.99
N ARG A 519 -20.14 -8.48 6.84
CA ARG A 519 -20.82 -8.43 5.55
C ARG A 519 -22.10 -9.26 5.61
N VAL A 520 -23.25 -8.62 5.39
CA VAL A 520 -24.55 -9.29 5.31
C VAL A 520 -24.83 -9.68 3.86
N ASN A 521 -24.85 -10.98 3.58
CA ASN A 521 -25.26 -11.52 2.29
C ASN A 521 -26.80 -11.41 2.17
N ASN A 522 -27.29 -10.28 1.68
CA ASN A 522 -28.72 -10.06 1.43
C ASN A 522 -29.18 -10.89 0.22
N VAL A 523 -29.57 -12.15 0.46
CA VAL A 523 -30.16 -13.00 -0.57
C VAL A 523 -31.58 -12.53 -0.86
N THR A 524 -31.89 -12.21 -2.12
CA THR A 524 -33.24 -11.80 -2.54
C THR A 524 -34.04 -13.00 -3.03
N VAL A 525 -35.37 -12.97 -2.88
CA VAL A 525 -36.25 -14.05 -3.39
C VAL A 525 -36.05 -14.27 -4.90
N GLY A 526 -35.86 -13.20 -5.67
CA GLY A 526 -35.52 -13.29 -7.10
C GLY A 526 -34.16 -13.93 -7.39
N GLY A 527 -33.16 -13.70 -6.53
CA GLY A 527 -31.84 -14.36 -6.64
C GLY A 527 -31.88 -15.84 -6.27
N ILE A 528 -32.68 -16.21 -5.24
CA ILE A 528 -32.98 -17.61 -4.92
C ILE A 528 -33.69 -18.26 -6.11
N LEU A 529 -34.77 -17.67 -6.60
CA LEU A 529 -35.54 -18.17 -7.74
C LEU A 529 -34.68 -18.32 -9.00
N GLN A 530 -33.80 -17.35 -9.31
CA GLN A 530 -32.85 -17.48 -10.42
C GLN A 530 -31.91 -18.67 -10.21
N THR A 531 -31.35 -18.83 -9.01
CA THR A 531 -30.42 -19.94 -8.69
C THR A 531 -31.11 -21.29 -8.81
N ILE A 532 -32.36 -21.40 -8.35
CA ILE A 532 -33.22 -22.58 -8.50
C ILE A 532 -33.46 -22.86 -9.99
N VAL A 533 -34.02 -21.91 -10.74
CA VAL A 533 -34.46 -22.10 -12.13
C VAL A 533 -33.30 -22.33 -13.11
N SER A 534 -32.11 -21.79 -12.85
CA SER A 534 -30.94 -21.99 -13.72
C SER A 534 -29.93 -23.03 -13.22
N GLY A 535 -30.14 -23.60 -12.03
CA GLY A 535 -29.16 -24.44 -11.33
C GLY A 535 -29.67 -25.81 -10.87
N LEU A 536 -30.99 -26.01 -10.82
CA LEU A 536 -31.63 -27.26 -10.41
C LEU A 536 -32.51 -27.83 -11.55
N THR A 537 -32.55 -29.15 -11.66
CA THR A 537 -33.50 -29.90 -12.49
C THR A 537 -34.94 -29.76 -11.97
N ILE A 538 -35.95 -30.13 -12.77
CA ILE A 538 -37.37 -29.97 -12.37
C ILE A 538 -37.67 -30.85 -11.15
N GLU A 539 -37.04 -32.02 -11.09
CA GLU A 539 -37.11 -32.99 -10.01
C GLU A 539 -36.56 -32.40 -8.70
N GLU A 540 -35.36 -31.83 -8.72
CA GLU A 540 -34.75 -31.13 -7.57
C GLU A 540 -35.54 -29.89 -7.15
N GLN A 541 -36.17 -29.18 -8.10
CA GLN A 541 -37.05 -28.04 -7.80
C GLN A 541 -38.30 -28.47 -7.03
N LEU A 542 -38.88 -29.63 -7.37
CA LEU A 542 -40.03 -30.20 -6.66
C LEU A 542 -39.65 -30.71 -5.26
N GLU A 543 -38.51 -31.41 -5.14
CA GLU A 543 -37.98 -31.86 -3.85
C GLU A 543 -37.74 -30.69 -2.88
N LEU A 544 -37.12 -29.60 -3.38
CA LEU A 544 -36.89 -28.38 -2.62
C LEU A 544 -38.18 -27.68 -2.17
N ILE A 545 -39.25 -27.72 -2.98
CA ILE A 545 -40.56 -27.17 -2.62
C ILE A 545 -41.21 -28.01 -1.50
N ASP A 546 -41.12 -29.34 -1.59
CA ASP A 546 -41.73 -30.25 -0.62
C ASP A 546 -41.03 -30.17 0.75
N ASP A 547 -39.70 -30.11 0.79
CA ASP A 547 -38.95 -29.89 2.03
C ASP A 547 -39.11 -28.48 2.60
N LEU A 548 -39.26 -27.45 1.75
CA LEU A 548 -39.59 -26.10 2.22
C LEU A 548 -40.99 -26.03 2.82
N ARG A 549 -41.98 -26.76 2.25
CA ARG A 549 -43.32 -26.92 2.84
C ARG A 549 -43.22 -27.59 4.21
N ARG A 550 -42.56 -28.75 4.32
CA ARG A 550 -42.34 -29.46 5.60
C ARG A 550 -41.66 -28.59 6.65
N TYR A 551 -40.65 -27.80 6.26
CA TYR A 551 -39.97 -26.86 7.14
C TYR A 551 -40.92 -25.78 7.68
N LEU A 552 -41.74 -25.17 6.83
CA LEU A 552 -42.68 -24.11 7.25
C LEU A 552 -43.84 -24.67 8.09
N GLU A 553 -44.35 -25.86 7.76
CA GLU A 553 -45.30 -26.60 8.59
C GLU A 553 -44.74 -26.91 9.99
N SER A 554 -43.45 -27.25 10.09
CA SER A 554 -42.77 -27.45 11.39
C SER A 554 -42.71 -26.19 12.27
N GLN A 555 -42.82 -24.99 11.66
CA GLN A 555 -42.91 -23.71 12.35
C GLN A 555 -44.38 -23.31 12.66
N GLY A 556 -45.35 -24.18 12.39
CA GLY A 556 -46.78 -23.93 12.57
C GLY A 556 -47.42 -23.09 11.46
N ILE A 557 -46.75 -22.93 10.32
CA ILE A 557 -47.27 -22.18 9.16
C ILE A 557 -47.89 -23.19 8.18
N SER A 558 -49.22 -23.27 8.17
CA SER A 558 -49.94 -24.13 7.21
C SER A 558 -49.91 -23.52 5.81
N ILE A 559 -49.49 -24.32 4.83
CA ILE A 559 -49.46 -23.94 3.41
C ILE A 559 -50.44 -24.85 2.67
N SER A 560 -51.55 -24.26 2.19
CA SER A 560 -52.52 -24.94 1.32
C SER A 560 -51.91 -25.19 -0.06
#